data_AF-A6LMR7-F1
#
_entry.id   AF-A6LMR7-F1
#
_cell.length_a   1.000
_cell.length_b   1.000
_cell.length_c   1.000
_cell.angle_alpha   90.00
_cell.angle_beta   90.00
_cell.angle_gamma   90.00
#
_symmetry.space_group_name_H-M   'P 1'
#
loop_
_entity.id
_entity.type
_entity.pdbx_description
1 polymer ?
#
loop_
_entity_poly.entity_id
_entity_poly.type
_entity_poly.pdbx_seq_one_letter_code
_entity_poly.pdbx_strand_id
1 'polypeptide(L)'
;MVKKKLEFNGKRFIVESDVEHEVLDYIEKRLYELNKKYETLSSLDERFLAILCELVEREFDYLREISKLSEKIKNLEAPNENRSV
;
A
#
# COMPACT_ATOMS: atom_id res chain seq x y z
N MET A 1 -1.97 18.79 -9.06
CA MET A 1 -3.34 18.34 -8.77
C MET A 1 -4.02 17.70 -9.98
N VAL A 2 -4.06 16.37 -9.97
CA VAL A 2 -4.80 15.51 -10.88
C VAL A 2 -6.20 15.28 -10.31
N LYS A 3 -7.20 15.20 -11.20
CA LYS A 3 -8.58 14.88 -10.85
C LYS A 3 -9.03 13.64 -11.61
N LYS A 4 -9.44 12.59 -10.91
CA LYS A 4 -9.90 11.33 -11.50
C LYS A 4 -11.28 10.95 -10.99
N LYS A 5 -12.12 10.46 -11.90
CA LYS A 5 -13.39 9.83 -11.55
C LYS A 5 -13.13 8.33 -11.39
N LEU A 6 -13.44 7.80 -10.21
CA LEU A 6 -13.34 6.37 -9.92
C LEU A 6 -14.74 5.81 -9.75
N GLU A 7 -14.98 4.63 -10.30
CA GLU A 7 -16.22 3.88 -10.07
C GLU A 7 -15.92 2.62 -9.29
N PHE A 8 -16.57 2.47 -8.14
CA PHE A 8 -16.35 1.34 -7.25
C PHE A 8 -17.67 0.90 -6.62
N ASN A 9 -18.08 -0.36 -6.87
CA ASN A 9 -19.33 -0.95 -6.38
C ASN A 9 -20.57 -0.06 -6.64
N GLY A 10 -20.68 0.47 -7.86
CA GLY A 10 -21.80 1.32 -8.29
C GLY A 10 -21.79 2.74 -7.69
N LYS A 11 -20.81 3.06 -6.84
CA LYS A 11 -20.58 4.41 -6.33
C LYS A 11 -19.52 5.11 -7.17
N ARG A 12 -19.75 6.39 -7.46
CA ARG A 12 -18.81 7.24 -8.18
C ARG A 12 -18.10 8.17 -7.21
N PHE A 13 -16.79 8.17 -7.25
CA PHE A 13 -15.91 8.99 -6.43
C PHE A 13 -15.15 9.96 -7.32
N ILE A 14 -14.93 11.17 -6.81
CA ILE A 14 -14.04 12.15 -7.41
C ILE A 14 -12.83 12.24 -6.50
N VAL A 15 -11.67 11.82 -7.01
CA VAL A 15 -10.40 11.87 -6.29
C VAL A 15 -9.57 13.00 -6.87
N GLU A 16 -9.18 13.91 -5.99
CA GLU A 16 -8.23 14.98 -6.27
C GLU A 16 -6.94 14.67 -5.52
N SER A 17 -5.81 14.62 -6.23
CA SER A 17 -4.52 14.21 -5.67
C SER A 17 -3.38 14.89 -6.41
N ASP A 18 -2.24 15.07 -5.75
CA ASP A 18 -1.02 15.57 -6.39
C ASP A 18 -0.16 14.48 -7.00
N VAL A 19 -0.56 13.23 -6.88
CA VAL A 19 0.12 12.10 -7.51
C VAL A 19 -0.18 12.02 -9.00
N GLU A 20 0.71 11.33 -9.73
CA GLU A 20 0.60 11.09 -11.17
C GLU A 20 -0.60 10.21 -11.53
N HIS A 21 -1.10 10.34 -12.76
CA HIS A 21 -2.23 9.54 -13.25
C HIS A 21 -1.98 8.02 -13.17
N GLU A 22 -0.74 7.58 -13.43
CA GLU A 22 -0.36 6.17 -13.38
C GLU A 22 -0.55 5.56 -11.97
N VAL A 23 -0.27 6.34 -10.93
CA VAL A 23 -0.50 5.93 -9.54
C VAL A 23 -2.00 5.79 -9.27
N LEU A 24 -2.82 6.71 -9.79
CA LEU A 24 -4.28 6.63 -9.66
C LEU A 24 -4.88 5.47 -10.47
N ASP A 25 -4.29 5.10 -11.60
CA ASP A 25 -4.66 3.92 -12.39
C ASP A 25 -4.32 2.63 -11.65
N TYR A 26 -3.13 2.57 -11.04
CA TYR A 26 -2.74 1.47 -10.18
C TYR A 26 -3.69 1.30 -8.98
N ILE A 27 -4.03 2.40 -8.29
CA ILE A 27 -4.96 2.37 -7.14
C ILE A 27 -6.32 1.83 -7.57
N GLU A 28 -6.88 2.31 -8.68
CA GLU A 28 -8.18 1.85 -9.19
C GLU A 28 -8.17 0.35 -9.49
N LYS A 29 -7.16 -0.11 -10.24
CA LYS A 29 -6.98 -1.53 -10.56
C LYS A 29 -6.88 -2.36 -9.27
N ARG A 30 -6.09 -1.90 -8.31
CA ARG A 30 -5.86 -2.63 -7.06
C ARG A 30 -7.13 -2.72 -6.21
N LEU A 31 -7.92 -1.66 -6.15
CA LEU A 31 -9.22 -1.67 -5.49
C LEU A 31 -10.16 -2.70 -6.12
N TYR A 32 -10.22 -2.77 -7.45
CA TYR A 32 -11.06 -3.76 -8.15
C TYR A 32 -10.63 -5.20 -7.85
N GLU A 33 -9.33 -5.49 -7.88
CA GLU A 33 -8.78 -6.80 -7.52
C GLU A 33 -9.12 -7.21 -6.09
N LEU A 34 -8.96 -6.28 -5.14
CA LEU A 34 -9.26 -6.51 -3.73
C LEU A 34 -10.75 -6.71 -3.49
N ASN A 35 -11.60 -5.94 -4.16
CA ASN A 35 -13.05 -6.13 -4.09
C ASN A 35 -13.48 -7.50 -4.59
N LYS A 36 -12.86 -7.97 -5.68
CA LYS A 36 -13.09 -9.32 -6.20
C LYS A 36 -12.58 -10.40 -5.24
N LYS A 37 -11.43 -10.21 -4.62
CA LYS A 37 -10.89 -11.13 -3.59
C LYS A 37 -11.87 -11.33 -2.43
N TYR A 38 -12.57 -10.27 -2.03
CA TYR A 38 -13.53 -10.29 -0.93
C TYR A 38 -14.99 -10.40 -1.39
N GLU A 39 -15.25 -10.84 -2.63
CA GLU A 39 -16.60 -10.90 -3.20
C GLU A 39 -17.56 -11.83 -2.43
N THR A 40 -17.02 -12.77 -1.65
CA THR A 40 -17.79 -13.70 -0.83
C THR A 40 -18.39 -13.05 0.43
N LEU A 41 -17.92 -11.85 0.83
CA LEU A 41 -18.48 -11.11 1.95
C LEU A 41 -19.82 -10.49 1.57
N SER A 42 -20.76 -10.52 2.51
CA SER A 42 -22.18 -10.28 2.26
C SER A 42 -22.51 -8.82 2.02
N SER A 43 -21.78 -7.90 2.66
CA SER A 43 -22.01 -6.46 2.54
C SER A 43 -20.81 -5.72 1.94
N LEU A 44 -21.11 -4.58 1.32
CA LEU A 44 -20.11 -3.65 0.83
C LEU A 44 -19.18 -3.16 1.96
N ASP A 45 -19.74 -2.94 3.14
CA ASP A 45 -19.00 -2.42 4.30
C ASP A 45 -18.04 -3.47 4.87
N GLU A 46 -18.45 -4.74 4.93
CA GLU A 46 -17.56 -5.86 5.28
C GLU A 46 -16.37 -5.96 4.31
N ARG A 47 -16.63 -5.81 3.00
CA ARG A 47 -15.57 -5.79 2.00
C ARG A 47 -14.64 -4.62 2.21
N PHE A 48 -15.16 -3.41 2.44
CA PHE A 48 -14.33 -2.25 2.72
C PHE A 48 -13.46 -2.43 3.96
N LEU A 49 -14.01 -2.95 5.05
CA LEU A 49 -13.26 -3.25 6.27
C LEU A 49 -12.15 -4.26 6.01
N ALA A 50 -12.43 -5.35 5.29
CA ALA A 50 -11.42 -6.35 4.95
C ALA A 50 -10.29 -5.77 4.08
N ILE A 51 -10.65 -4.94 3.09
CA ILE A 51 -9.70 -4.24 2.22
C ILE A 51 -8.81 -3.28 3.03
N LEU A 52 -9.41 -2.49 3.94
CA LEU A 52 -8.67 -1.56 4.79
C LEU A 52 -7.69 -2.29 5.70
N CYS A 53 -8.13 -3.38 6.34
CA CYS A 53 -7.25 -4.21 7.17
C CYS A 53 -6.07 -4.77 6.38
N GLU A 54 -6.29 -5.31 5.19
CA GLU A 54 -5.20 -5.83 4.35
C GLU A 54 -4.21 -4.74 3.93
N LEU A 55 -4.70 -3.55 3.58
CA LEU A 55 -3.82 -2.44 3.18
C LEU A 55 -2.96 -1.94 4.35
N VAL A 56 -3.55 -1.79 5.54
CA VAL A 56 -2.84 -1.37 6.75
C VAL A 56 -1.81 -2.41 7.20
N GLU A 57 -2.17 -3.69 7.14
CA GLU A 57 -1.25 -4.79 7.49
C GLU A 57 -0.04 -4.82 6.55
N ARG A 58 -0.27 -4.68 5.23
CA ARG A 58 0.83 -4.62 4.25
C ARG A 58 1.72 -3.40 4.46
N GLU A 59 1.15 -2.23 4.76
CA GLU A 59 1.92 -1.02 5.06
C GLU A 59 2.83 -1.25 6.28
N PHE A 60 2.27 -1.84 7.35
CA PHE A 60 3.03 -2.16 8.55
C PHE A 60 4.19 -3.13 8.26
N ASP A 61 3.94 -4.18 7.47
CA ASP A 61 4.97 -5.13 7.06
C ASP A 61 6.07 -4.46 6.23
N TYR A 62 5.73 -3.61 5.26
CA TYR A 62 6.72 -2.86 4.48
C TYR A 62 7.57 -1.93 5.35
N LEU A 63 6.96 -1.21 6.28
CA LEU A 63 7.69 -0.35 7.22
C LEU A 63 8.68 -1.15 8.07
N ARG A 64 8.27 -2.34 8.54
CA ARG A 64 9.15 -3.26 9.28
C ARG A 64 10.31 -3.76 8.41
N GLU A 65 10.06 -4.12 7.16
CA GLU A 65 11.10 -4.56 6.23
C GLU A 65 12.09 -3.45 5.89
N ILE A 66 11.60 -2.24 5.59
CA ILE A 66 12.43 -1.05 5.35
C ILE A 66 13.32 -0.78 6.56
N SER A 67 12.76 -0.89 7.78
CA SER A 67 13.52 -0.69 9.01
C SER A 67 14.66 -1.72 9.16
N LYS A 68 14.38 -3.01 8.90
CA LYS A 68 15.39 -4.07 8.90
C LYS A 68 16.47 -3.84 7.85
N LEU A 69 16.09 -3.42 6.64
CA LEU A 69 17.05 -3.12 5.58
C LEU A 69 17.93 -1.92 5.94
N SER A 70 17.33 -0.88 6.52
CA SER A 70 18.04 0.32 6.98
C SER A 70 19.06 -0.02 8.08
N GLU A 71 18.69 -0.88 9.02
CA GLU A 71 19.61 -1.37 10.05
C GLU A 71 20.77 -2.18 9.45
N LYS A 72 20.49 -3.06 8.49
CA LYS A 72 21.54 -3.81 7.77
C LYS A 72 22.52 -2.88 7.06
N ILE A 73 22.02 -1.84 6.38
CA ILE A 73 22.87 -0.86 5.69
C ILE A 73 23.76 -0.13 6.71
N LYS A 74 23.21 0.36 7.82
CA LYS A 74 23.99 0.99 8.90
C LYS A 74 25.08 0.08 9.45
N ASN A 75 24.78 -1.20 9.65
CA ASN A 75 25.75 -2.17 10.15
C ASN A 75 26.84 -2.52 9.12
N LEU A 76 26.57 -2.38 7.83
CA LEU A 76 27.56 -2.55 6.76
C LEU A 76 28.45 -1.31 6.60
N GLU A 77 27.90 -0.13 6.87
CA GLU A 77 28.62 1.16 6.81
C GLU A 77 29.41 1.45 8.10
N ALA A 78 29.11 0.74 9.20
CA ALA A 78 29.90 0.81 10.42
C ALA A 78 31.35 0.35 10.13
N PRO A 79 32.37 1.20 10.39
CA PRO A 79 33.75 0.80 10.18
C PRO A 79 34.05 -0.45 11.01
N ASN A 80 34.67 -1.45 10.39
CA ASN A 80 35.27 -2.58 11.11
C ASN A 80 36.44 -2.05 11.97
N GLU A 81 36.14 -1.46 13.14
CA GLU A 81 37.16 -1.08 14.12
C GLU A 81 37.89 -2.30 14.72
N ASN A 82 37.49 -3.54 14.39
CA ASN A 82 38.11 -4.78 14.87
C ASN A 82 38.83 -5.61 13.79
N ARG A 83 39.42 -4.96 12.76
CA ARG A 83 40.36 -5.64 11.83
C ARG A 83 41.72 -4.96 11.80
N SER A 84 42.52 -5.15 12.85
CA SER A 84 44.00 -5.13 12.86
C SER A 84 44.42 -5.56 14.28
N VAL A 85 44.78 -6.84 14.47
CA VAL A 85 46.17 -7.35 14.69
C VAL A 85 46.86 -6.67 15.86
#